data_AF-A0A1B9MJX5-F1
#
_entry.id   AF-A0A1B9MJX5-F1
#
_cell.length_a   1.000
_cell.length_b   1.000
_cell.length_c   1.000
_cell.angle_alpha   90.00
_cell.angle_beta   90.00
_cell.angle_gamma   90.00
#
_symmetry.space_group_name_H-M   'P 1'
#
loop_
_entity.id
_entity.type
_entity.pdbx_description
1 polymer ?
#
loop_
_entity_poly.entity_id
_entity_poly.type
_entity_poly.pdbx_seq_one_letter_code
_entity_poly.pdbx_strand_id
1 'polypeptide(L)'
;MLAFYYDKSFEGLLCAVFEAFKLKKMPECLLATEQVEPLLVSDTHHVEFDNAKYERVRKALINKLSKVALRHLMYVWLSELPESDLIVFRYICKVFKSSQSIETDFADQDVLAVHDIAKKVSRERHRVIQFVRFSAINNPVKDVFNDKEDKIYFSIIAPIYNVLPLVLKFFKDRFADQKWAIYDEKREYGYIYNLHSIKPVSLTDKNDLIINSQVNKNYLARDEALFQTMWLRYCNALTIKERINPKLQRQQMPSRFWHLLPEMKLML
;
A
#
# COMPACT_ATOMS: atom_id res chain seq x y z
N MET A 1 24.97 -13.40 17.68
CA MET A 1 23.61 -13.06 17.18
C MET A 1 23.22 -14.09 16.12
N LEU A 2 21.98 -14.59 16.13
CA LEU A 2 21.48 -15.49 15.08
C LEU A 2 20.75 -14.70 13.99
N ALA A 3 21.18 -14.85 12.74
CA ALA A 3 20.60 -14.20 11.57
C ALA A 3 19.90 -15.20 10.64
N PHE A 4 18.69 -14.88 10.21
CA PHE A 4 17.97 -15.66 9.20
C PHE A 4 17.94 -14.90 7.87
N TYR A 5 18.37 -15.56 6.79
CA TYR A 5 18.34 -15.04 5.43
C TYR A 5 17.11 -15.54 4.69
N TYR A 6 16.38 -14.65 4.03
CA TYR A 6 15.23 -15.02 3.21
C TYR A 6 14.99 -14.02 2.09
N ASP A 7 14.02 -14.32 1.23
CA ASP A 7 13.66 -13.60 0.01
C ASP A 7 12.88 -12.28 0.22
N LYS A 8 12.64 -11.86 1.47
CA LYS A 8 11.82 -10.68 1.83
C LYS A 8 10.38 -10.74 1.28
N SER A 9 9.84 -11.93 1.02
CA SER A 9 8.42 -12.14 0.74
C SER A 9 7.65 -12.45 2.03
N PHE A 10 6.33 -12.17 2.04
CA PHE A 10 5.52 -12.49 3.23
C PHE A 10 5.43 -14.01 3.42
N GLU A 11 5.36 -14.75 2.32
CA GLU A 11 5.37 -16.20 2.27
C GLU A 11 6.67 -16.77 2.86
N GLY A 12 7.82 -16.22 2.47
CA GLY A 12 9.13 -16.56 3.01
C GLY A 12 9.26 -16.26 4.51
N LEU A 13 8.65 -15.16 4.98
CA LEU A 13 8.58 -14.85 6.41
C LEU A 13 7.83 -15.93 7.20
N LEU A 14 6.74 -16.47 6.66
CA LEU A 14 6.01 -17.57 7.31
C LEU A 14 6.82 -18.87 7.30
N CYS A 15 7.59 -19.13 6.25
CA CYS A 15 8.55 -20.24 6.23
C CYS A 15 9.63 -20.06 7.31
N ALA A 16 10.14 -18.84 7.50
CA ALA A 16 11.12 -18.53 8.54
C ALA A 16 10.56 -18.81 9.94
N VAL A 17 9.28 -18.47 10.19
CA VAL A 17 8.58 -18.83 11.43
C VAL A 17 8.57 -20.34 11.62
N PHE A 18 8.20 -21.10 10.60
CA PHE A 18 8.18 -22.57 10.69
C PHE A 18 9.55 -23.13 11.07
N GLU A 19 10.61 -22.66 10.43
CA GLU A 19 11.97 -23.12 10.66
C GLU A 19 12.50 -22.74 12.05
N ALA A 20 12.16 -21.54 12.54
CA ALA A 20 12.50 -21.14 13.90
C ALA A 20 11.91 -22.07 14.96
N PHE A 21 10.67 -22.53 14.77
CA PHE A 21 10.05 -23.53 15.66
C PHE A 21 10.67 -24.93 15.49
N LYS A 22 11.00 -25.34 14.26
CA LYS A 22 11.63 -26.64 13.98
C LYS A 22 13.02 -26.73 14.60
N LEU A 23 13.84 -25.69 14.44
CA LEU A 23 15.21 -25.61 14.94
C LEU A 23 15.26 -25.23 16.44
N LYS A 24 14.14 -24.80 17.02
CA LYS A 24 14.06 -24.21 18.37
C LYS A 24 15.02 -23.03 18.58
N LYS A 25 15.33 -22.31 17.49
CA LYS A 25 16.21 -21.15 17.47
C LYS A 25 15.42 -19.94 16.99
N MET A 26 15.49 -18.82 17.72
CA MET A 26 14.78 -17.58 17.38
C MET A 26 15.79 -16.57 16.84
N PRO A 27 15.67 -16.11 15.59
CA PRO A 27 16.58 -15.11 15.05
C PRO A 27 16.41 -13.77 15.76
N GLU A 28 17.52 -13.06 15.90
CA GLU A 28 17.57 -11.68 16.39
C GLU A 28 17.46 -10.68 15.24
N CYS A 29 17.83 -11.09 14.02
CA CYS A 29 17.64 -10.29 12.81
C CYS A 29 17.21 -11.15 11.60
N LEU A 30 16.44 -10.52 10.71
CA LEU A 30 15.99 -11.08 9.43
C LEU A 30 16.59 -10.26 8.30
N LEU A 31 17.40 -10.90 7.47
CA LEU A 31 18.18 -10.24 6.43
C LEU A 31 17.80 -10.76 5.03
N ALA A 32 17.93 -9.90 4.03
CA ALA A 32 17.94 -10.34 2.63
C ALA A 32 19.32 -10.88 2.27
N THR A 33 19.42 -11.77 1.27
CA THR A 33 20.69 -12.37 0.83
C THR A 33 21.76 -11.33 0.46
N GLU A 34 21.35 -10.13 0.03
CA GLU A 34 22.25 -9.04 -0.39
C GLU A 34 22.49 -7.98 0.70
N GLN A 35 21.91 -8.13 1.90
CA GLN A 35 22.08 -7.16 2.99
C GLN A 35 23.39 -7.39 3.74
N VAL A 36 24.04 -6.28 4.13
CA VAL A 36 25.27 -6.33 4.92
C VAL A 36 25.00 -6.95 6.28
N GLU A 37 25.76 -7.98 6.61
CA GLU A 37 25.67 -8.65 7.91
C GLU A 37 26.13 -7.71 9.03
N PRO A 38 25.39 -7.62 10.14
CA PRO A 38 25.88 -6.93 11.33
C PRO A 38 27.15 -7.59 11.90
N LEU A 39 28.06 -6.78 12.45
CA LEU A 39 29.37 -7.24 12.96
C LEU A 39 29.35 -8.36 14.00
N LEU A 40 28.22 -8.59 14.69
CA LEU A 40 28.08 -9.57 15.79
C LEU A 40 27.24 -10.80 15.40
N VAL A 41 27.03 -11.04 14.10
CA VAL A 41 26.43 -12.29 13.61
C VAL A 41 27.40 -13.44 13.89
N SER A 42 26.90 -14.51 14.52
CA SER A 42 27.70 -15.67 14.91
C SER A 42 27.20 -16.94 14.23
N ASP A 43 25.87 -17.04 14.06
CA ASP A 43 25.19 -18.13 13.38
C ASP A 43 24.30 -17.53 12.28
N THR A 44 24.31 -18.15 11.10
CA THR A 44 23.42 -17.81 9.99
C THR A 44 22.58 -19.02 9.58
N HIS A 45 21.37 -18.77 9.09
CA HIS A 45 20.49 -19.80 8.57
C HIS A 45 19.74 -19.28 7.35
N HIS A 46 19.80 -20.02 6.25
CA HIS A 46 19.08 -19.66 5.02
C HIS A 46 17.72 -20.35 4.99
N VAL A 47 16.67 -19.54 4.85
CA VAL A 47 15.29 -19.99 4.75
C VAL A 47 14.91 -20.07 3.28
N GLU A 48 14.63 -21.28 2.82
CA GLU A 48 14.09 -21.51 1.49
C GLU A 48 12.56 -21.50 1.52
N PHE A 49 11.96 -20.91 0.48
CA PHE A 49 10.51 -20.96 0.32
C PHE A 49 10.06 -22.39 0.05
N ASP A 50 9.15 -22.88 0.90
CA ASP A 50 8.47 -24.17 0.74
C ASP A 50 6.98 -23.96 0.98
N ASN A 51 6.18 -24.21 -0.06
CA ASN A 51 4.74 -24.03 -0.02
C ASN A 51 4.05 -24.87 1.07
N ALA A 52 4.57 -26.05 1.41
CA ALA A 52 4.00 -26.89 2.47
C ALA A 52 4.22 -26.27 3.87
N LYS A 53 5.38 -25.66 4.11
CA LYS A 53 5.69 -24.94 5.36
C LYS A 53 4.80 -23.69 5.47
N TYR A 54 4.74 -22.91 4.39
CA TYR A 54 3.90 -21.72 4.28
C TYR A 54 2.43 -22.02 4.60
N GLU A 55 1.80 -22.97 3.90
CA GLU A 55 0.37 -23.28 4.07
C GLU A 55 0.06 -23.78 5.48
N ARG A 56 0.97 -24.53 6.11
CA ARG A 56 0.81 -24.99 7.49
C ARG A 56 0.77 -23.82 8.48
N VAL A 57 1.72 -22.90 8.38
CA VAL A 57 1.77 -21.70 9.25
C VAL A 57 0.58 -20.79 8.98
N ARG A 58 0.23 -20.58 7.70
CA ARG A 58 -0.92 -19.77 7.29
C ARG A 58 -2.23 -20.29 7.87
N LYS A 59 -2.51 -21.59 7.75
CA LYS A 59 -3.73 -22.20 8.34
C LYS A 59 -3.75 -22.07 9.86
N ALA A 60 -2.61 -22.31 10.52
CA ALA A 60 -2.50 -22.18 11.96
C ALA A 60 -2.75 -20.72 12.43
N LEU A 61 -2.23 -19.73 11.69
CA LEU A 61 -2.49 -18.31 11.94
C LEU A 61 -3.97 -17.95 11.79
N ILE A 62 -4.61 -18.39 10.70
CA ILE A 62 -6.03 -18.10 10.44
C ILE A 62 -6.92 -18.68 11.54
N ASN A 63 -6.55 -19.84 12.10
CA ASN A 63 -7.31 -20.48 13.18
C ASN A 63 -7.07 -19.85 14.55
N LYS A 64 -5.86 -19.31 14.82
CA LYS A 64 -5.52 -18.71 16.11
C LYS A 64 -5.89 -17.24 16.24
N LEU A 65 -5.90 -16.48 15.14
CA LEU A 65 -6.08 -15.03 15.16
C LEU A 65 -7.43 -14.58 14.62
N SER A 66 -7.93 -13.48 15.16
CA SER A 66 -9.08 -12.79 14.62
C SER A 66 -8.79 -12.20 13.22
N LYS A 67 -9.85 -11.98 12.44
CA LYS A 67 -9.74 -11.26 11.14
C LYS A 67 -9.14 -9.86 11.30
N VAL A 68 -9.27 -9.24 12.47
CA VAL A 68 -8.72 -7.91 12.76
C VAL A 68 -7.20 -8.01 12.91
N ALA A 69 -6.71 -8.95 13.74
CA ALA A 69 -5.28 -9.16 13.94
C ALA A 69 -4.55 -9.58 12.65
N LEU A 70 -5.16 -10.46 11.84
CA LEU A 70 -4.62 -10.80 10.52
C LEU A 70 -4.46 -9.58 9.61
N ARG A 71 -5.44 -8.65 9.63
CA ARG A 71 -5.31 -7.38 8.89
C ARG A 71 -4.23 -6.48 9.47
N HIS A 72 -4.07 -6.43 10.79
CA HIS A 72 -2.99 -5.65 11.40
C HIS A 72 -1.62 -6.17 10.97
N LEU A 73 -1.40 -7.50 10.94
CA LEU A 73 -0.16 -8.08 10.42
C LEU A 73 0.11 -7.66 8.97
N MET A 74 -0.92 -7.71 8.12
CA MET A 74 -0.83 -7.22 6.74
C MET A 74 -0.52 -5.74 6.66
N TYR A 75 -1.08 -4.92 7.55
CA TYR A 75 -0.79 -3.49 7.58
C TYR A 75 0.65 -3.21 8.01
N VAL A 76 1.17 -3.95 9.02
CA VAL A 76 2.57 -3.83 9.43
C VAL A 76 3.49 -4.24 8.30
N TRP A 77 3.20 -5.34 7.61
CA TRP A 77 3.97 -5.76 6.43
C TRP A 77 4.01 -4.67 5.35
N LEU A 78 2.85 -4.11 5.01
CA LEU A 78 2.72 -3.03 4.02
C LEU A 78 3.21 -1.65 4.52
N SER A 79 3.69 -1.56 5.76
CA SER A 79 4.28 -0.32 6.27
C SER A 79 5.66 -0.03 5.69
N GLU A 80 6.39 -1.06 5.24
CA GLU A 80 7.78 -0.95 4.74
C GLU A 80 8.72 -0.22 5.72
N LEU A 81 8.36 -0.20 7.01
CA LEU A 81 9.23 0.34 8.04
C LEU A 81 10.41 -0.63 8.26
N PRO A 82 11.59 -0.12 8.66
CA PRO A 82 12.69 -0.96 9.12
C PRO A 82 12.19 -1.93 10.20
N GLU A 83 12.65 -3.18 10.13
CA GLU A 83 12.30 -4.26 11.08
C GLU A 83 10.82 -4.66 11.13
N SER A 84 9.98 -4.15 10.22
CA SER A 84 8.57 -4.53 10.16
C SER A 84 8.37 -6.04 10.02
N ASP A 85 9.24 -6.72 9.28
CA ASP A 85 9.26 -8.17 9.14
C ASP A 85 9.63 -8.88 10.46
N LEU A 86 10.62 -8.38 11.20
CA LEU A 86 11.00 -8.91 12.50
C LEU A 86 9.88 -8.71 13.54
N ILE A 87 9.22 -7.55 13.55
CA ILE A 87 8.06 -7.30 14.43
C ILE A 87 6.95 -8.30 14.13
N VAL A 88 6.61 -8.51 12.84
CA VAL A 88 5.61 -9.50 12.42
C VAL A 88 6.03 -10.91 12.83
N PHE A 89 7.29 -11.28 12.62
CA PHE A 89 7.84 -12.57 13.02
C PHE A 89 7.71 -12.80 14.53
N ARG A 90 8.18 -11.86 15.36
CA ARG A 90 8.11 -11.97 16.82
C ARG A 90 6.68 -12.08 17.30
N TYR A 91 5.78 -11.26 16.75
CA TYR A 91 4.36 -11.33 17.05
C TYR A 91 3.78 -12.71 16.75
N ILE A 92 4.00 -13.25 15.55
CA ILE A 92 3.53 -14.58 15.15
C ILE A 92 4.09 -15.67 16.09
N CYS A 93 5.37 -15.61 16.43
CA CYS A 93 5.99 -16.54 17.37
C CYS A 93 5.34 -16.49 18.76
N LYS A 94 5.01 -15.30 19.26
CA LYS A 94 4.29 -15.15 20.55
C LYS A 94 2.87 -15.72 20.48
N VAL A 95 2.14 -15.47 19.39
CA VAL A 95 0.80 -16.06 19.16
C VAL A 95 0.85 -17.58 19.21
N PHE A 96 1.87 -18.20 18.61
CA PHE A 96 1.99 -19.65 18.63
C PHE A 96 2.40 -20.21 19.99
N LYS A 97 3.30 -19.53 20.73
CA LYS A 97 3.72 -19.94 22.08
C LYS A 97 2.63 -19.77 23.14
N SER A 98 1.75 -18.78 22.99
CA SER A 98 0.67 -18.54 23.93
C SER A 98 -0.50 -19.53 23.76
N SER A 99 -1.06 -19.95 24.89
CA SER A 99 -2.32 -20.72 24.95
C SER A 99 -3.56 -19.82 24.82
N GLN A 100 -3.45 -18.55 25.23
CA GLN A 100 -4.51 -17.55 25.17
C GLN A 100 -4.24 -16.51 24.08
N SER A 101 -5.27 -15.76 23.70
CA SER A 101 -5.11 -14.66 22.74
C SER A 101 -4.28 -13.52 23.35
N ILE A 102 -3.24 -13.10 22.63
CA ILE A 102 -2.37 -11.97 23.00
C ILE A 102 -2.75 -10.68 22.25
N GLU A 103 -3.84 -10.70 21.46
CA GLU A 103 -4.20 -9.60 20.56
C GLU A 103 -4.40 -8.25 21.27
N THR A 104 -4.77 -8.29 22.55
CA THR A 104 -5.04 -7.12 23.40
C THR A 104 -4.03 -6.95 24.54
N ASP A 105 -2.93 -7.70 24.52
CA ASP A 105 -1.88 -7.56 25.53
C ASP A 105 -0.97 -6.37 25.20
N PHE A 106 -1.46 -5.16 25.46
CA PHE A 106 -0.75 -3.92 25.16
C PHE A 106 0.45 -3.66 26.09
N ALA A 107 0.69 -4.50 27.10
CA ALA A 107 1.91 -4.46 27.89
C ALA A 107 3.10 -5.03 27.10
N ASP A 108 2.86 -5.92 26.15
CA ASP A 108 3.87 -6.46 25.27
C ASP A 108 4.25 -5.46 24.16
N GLN A 109 5.55 -5.17 24.04
CA GLN A 109 6.07 -4.18 23.09
C GLN A 109 5.80 -4.55 21.63
N ASP A 110 5.82 -5.84 21.26
CA ASP A 110 5.57 -6.25 19.88
C ASP A 110 4.08 -6.13 19.54
N VAL A 111 3.19 -6.48 20.47
CA VAL A 111 1.73 -6.31 20.29
C VAL A 111 1.39 -4.83 20.13
N LEU A 112 1.95 -3.97 20.97
CA LEU A 112 1.76 -2.52 20.90
C LEU A 112 2.30 -1.95 19.58
N ALA A 113 3.51 -2.36 19.16
CA ALA A 113 4.11 -1.92 17.91
C ALA A 113 3.26 -2.31 16.69
N VAL A 114 2.76 -3.55 16.65
CA VAL A 114 1.84 -4.01 15.60
C VAL A 114 0.59 -3.15 15.55
N HIS A 115 -0.02 -2.85 16.71
CA HIS A 115 -1.21 -2.02 16.78
C HIS A 115 -0.97 -0.59 16.26
N ASP A 116 0.10 0.05 16.72
CA ASP A 116 0.42 1.44 16.37
C ASP A 116 0.77 1.62 14.91
N ILE A 117 1.58 0.72 14.34
CA ILE A 117 1.91 0.72 12.92
C ILE A 117 0.65 0.46 12.09
N ALA A 118 -0.14 -0.56 12.46
CA ALA A 118 -1.38 -0.86 11.75
C ALA A 118 -2.35 0.34 11.74
N LYS A 119 -2.45 1.08 12.85
CA LYS A 119 -3.27 2.30 12.93
C LYS A 119 -2.78 3.41 12.00
N LYS A 120 -1.46 3.61 11.90
CA LYS A 120 -0.85 4.59 10.98
C LYS A 120 -1.13 4.22 9.52
N VAL A 121 -0.94 2.96 9.15
CA VAL A 121 -1.20 2.44 7.80
C VAL A 121 -2.69 2.52 7.45
N SER A 122 -3.57 2.20 8.40
CA SER A 122 -5.03 2.33 8.21
C SER A 122 -5.46 3.79 7.97
N ARG A 123 -4.89 4.74 8.69
CA ARG A 123 -5.14 6.18 8.46
C ARG A 123 -4.68 6.60 7.07
N GLU A 124 -3.51 6.11 6.64
CA GLU A 124 -2.97 6.39 5.31
C GLU A 124 -3.87 5.83 4.21
N ARG A 125 -4.34 4.59 4.37
CA ARG A 125 -5.33 3.97 3.48
C ARG A 125 -6.58 4.84 3.32
N HIS A 126 -7.13 5.35 4.42
CA HIS A 126 -8.29 6.25 4.37
C HIS A 126 -7.99 7.57 3.65
N ARG A 127 -6.79 8.14 3.84
CA ARG A 127 -6.37 9.36 3.13
C ARG A 127 -6.27 9.12 1.63
N VAL A 128 -5.72 7.99 1.19
CA VAL A 128 -5.69 7.64 -0.24
C VAL A 128 -7.10 7.53 -0.80
N ILE A 129 -8.02 6.87 -0.10
CA ILE A 129 -9.44 6.80 -0.51
C ILE A 129 -10.06 8.20 -0.67
N GLN A 130 -9.74 9.15 0.21
CA GLN A 130 -10.32 10.49 0.20
C GLN A 130 -9.73 11.42 -0.87
N PHE A 131 -8.42 11.30 -1.13
CA PHE A 131 -7.67 12.27 -1.93
C PHE A 131 -7.26 11.77 -3.32
N VAL A 132 -7.53 10.52 -3.67
CA VAL A 132 -7.40 10.07 -5.07
C VAL A 132 -8.29 10.93 -5.97
N ARG A 133 -7.72 11.40 -7.08
CA ARG A 133 -8.40 12.14 -8.14
C ARG A 133 -8.02 11.49 -9.45
N PHE A 134 -9.04 11.26 -10.27
CA PHE A 134 -8.86 10.67 -11.58
C PHE A 134 -8.85 11.76 -12.64
N SER A 135 -7.94 11.63 -13.59
CA SER A 135 -7.96 12.38 -14.85
C SER A 135 -8.32 11.41 -15.97
N ALA A 136 -9.23 11.79 -16.87
CA ALA A 136 -9.53 10.99 -18.04
C ALA A 136 -8.37 11.08 -19.05
N ILE A 137 -7.82 9.92 -19.41
CA ILE A 137 -6.86 9.78 -20.50
C ILE A 137 -7.50 9.01 -21.66
N ASN A 138 -7.11 9.35 -22.87
CA ASN A 138 -7.40 8.49 -24.01
C ASN A 138 -6.48 7.28 -23.92
N ASN A 139 -7.02 6.06 -24.08
CA ASN A 139 -6.24 4.85 -23.96
C ASN A 139 -5.03 4.90 -24.92
N PRO A 140 -3.78 4.92 -24.40
CA PRO A 140 -2.59 4.93 -25.25
C PRO A 140 -2.38 3.58 -25.94
N VAL A 141 -2.98 2.51 -25.42
CA VAL A 141 -3.00 1.19 -26.05
C VAL A 141 -4.09 1.21 -27.12
N LYS A 142 -3.70 1.60 -28.33
CA LYS A 142 -4.51 1.35 -29.54
C LYS A 142 -4.65 -0.16 -29.71
N ASP A 143 -5.76 -0.72 -29.26
CA ASP A 143 -6.13 -2.06 -29.71
C ASP A 143 -6.34 -1.99 -31.22
N VAL A 144 -5.52 -2.72 -31.98
CA VAL A 144 -5.49 -2.80 -33.46
C VAL A 144 -6.86 -3.20 -34.06
N PHE A 145 -7.82 -3.60 -33.22
CA PHE A 145 -9.12 -4.13 -33.60
C PHE A 145 -10.34 -3.30 -33.17
N ASN A 146 -10.17 -2.17 -32.47
CA ASN A 146 -11.30 -1.31 -32.09
C ASN A 146 -10.96 0.18 -32.19
N ASP A 147 -11.51 0.85 -33.21
CA ASP A 147 -11.52 2.31 -33.42
C ASP A 147 -12.39 3.07 -32.40
N LYS A 148 -12.46 2.62 -31.15
CA LYS A 148 -13.16 3.35 -30.09
C LYS A 148 -12.14 4.07 -29.22
N GLU A 149 -12.31 5.39 -29.11
CA GLU A 149 -11.65 6.23 -28.11
C GLU A 149 -12.07 5.78 -26.70
N ASP A 150 -11.49 4.67 -26.24
CA ASP A 150 -11.74 4.16 -24.90
C ASP A 150 -11.06 5.08 -23.88
N LYS A 151 -11.86 5.77 -23.07
CA LYS A 151 -11.37 6.59 -21.97
C LYS A 151 -10.99 5.70 -20.79
N ILE A 152 -9.82 5.96 -20.20
CA ILE A 152 -9.38 5.34 -18.94
C ILE A 152 -9.22 6.45 -17.91
N TYR A 153 -9.71 6.22 -16.70
CA TYR A 153 -9.53 7.14 -15.58
C TYR A 153 -8.22 6.82 -14.86
N PHE A 154 -7.22 7.69 -15.01
CA PHE A 154 -5.89 7.47 -14.44
C PHE A 154 -5.67 8.37 -13.22
N SER A 155 -5.15 7.79 -12.13
CA SER A 155 -4.76 8.52 -10.92
C SER A 155 -3.33 8.18 -10.53
N ILE A 156 -2.60 9.21 -10.12
CA ILE A 156 -1.27 9.08 -9.52
C ILE A 156 -1.44 9.26 -8.01
N ILE A 157 -0.74 8.42 -7.23
CA ILE A 157 -0.66 8.54 -5.77
C ILE A 157 0.79 8.43 -5.31
N ALA A 158 1.09 9.04 -4.17
CA ALA A 158 2.38 8.92 -3.50
C ALA A 158 2.19 8.72 -1.98
N PRO A 159 1.62 7.58 -1.55
CA PRO A 159 1.37 7.31 -0.14
C PRO A 159 2.67 7.02 0.62
N ILE A 160 2.68 7.33 1.92
CA ILE A 160 3.82 7.02 2.80
C ILE A 160 4.04 5.51 2.86
N TYR A 161 2.96 4.77 3.12
CA TYR A 161 2.92 3.31 3.25
C TYR A 161 2.34 2.66 2.00
N ASN A 162 2.58 1.36 1.83
CA ASN A 162 2.15 0.60 0.67
C ASN A 162 0.66 0.22 0.75
N VAL A 163 -0.21 1.22 0.69
CA VAL A 163 -1.65 1.04 0.92
C VAL A 163 -2.45 0.80 -0.36
N LEU A 164 -1.81 0.88 -1.53
CA LEU A 164 -2.50 0.72 -2.81
C LEU A 164 -3.26 -0.63 -2.90
N PRO A 165 -2.69 -1.79 -2.50
CA PRO A 165 -3.41 -3.06 -2.54
C PRO A 165 -4.64 -3.08 -1.61
N LEU A 166 -4.63 -2.25 -0.55
CA LEU A 166 -5.69 -2.18 0.46
C LEU A 166 -6.90 -1.34 0.04
N VAL A 167 -6.77 -0.53 -1.02
CA VAL A 167 -7.83 0.36 -1.51
C VAL A 167 -8.50 -0.15 -2.78
N LEU A 168 -7.92 -1.15 -3.46
CA LEU A 168 -8.42 -1.68 -4.74
C LEU A 168 -9.89 -2.11 -4.70
N LYS A 169 -10.28 -2.84 -3.65
CA LYS A 169 -11.68 -3.27 -3.49
C LYS A 169 -12.63 -2.07 -3.41
N PHE A 170 -12.25 -1.03 -2.67
CA PHE A 170 -13.08 0.17 -2.54
C PHE A 170 -13.29 0.85 -3.90
N PHE A 171 -12.22 1.03 -4.68
CA PHE A 171 -12.33 1.66 -6.00
C PHE A 171 -13.09 0.78 -7.00
N LYS A 172 -12.91 -0.54 -6.97
CA LYS A 172 -13.69 -1.47 -7.79
C LYS A 172 -15.18 -1.38 -7.48
N ASP A 173 -15.55 -1.39 -6.20
CA ASP A 173 -16.95 -1.35 -5.78
C ASP A 173 -17.58 0.02 -6.06
N ARG A 174 -16.80 1.11 -5.95
CA ARG A 174 -17.28 2.49 -6.15
C ARG A 174 -17.39 2.91 -7.62
N PHE A 175 -16.44 2.48 -8.46
CA PHE A 175 -16.30 2.83 -9.87
C PHE A 175 -16.37 1.55 -10.72
N ALA A 176 -17.47 0.80 -10.58
CA ALA A 176 -17.64 -0.51 -11.19
C ALA A 176 -17.89 -0.44 -12.70
N ASP A 177 -18.44 0.68 -13.18
CA ASP A 177 -18.84 0.98 -14.56
C ASP A 177 -17.75 1.67 -15.39
N GLN A 178 -16.59 1.95 -14.78
CA GLN A 178 -15.53 2.73 -15.38
C GLN A 178 -14.19 1.98 -15.38
N LYS A 179 -13.45 2.05 -16.50
CA LYS A 179 -12.07 1.58 -16.54
C LYS A 179 -11.19 2.59 -15.81
N TRP A 180 -10.43 2.13 -14.82
CA TRP A 180 -9.55 3.01 -14.06
C TRP A 180 -8.19 2.37 -13.81
N ALA A 181 -7.20 3.22 -13.58
CA ALA A 181 -5.83 2.85 -13.27
C ALA A 181 -5.32 3.74 -12.14
N ILE A 182 -4.71 3.14 -11.12
CA ILE A 182 -4.08 3.86 -10.01
C ILE A 182 -2.62 3.44 -9.96
N TYR A 183 -1.73 4.43 -9.97
CA TYR A 183 -0.29 4.23 -10.00
C TYR A 183 0.38 4.86 -8.77
N ASP A 184 1.18 4.07 -8.04
CA ASP A 184 2.03 4.55 -6.95
C ASP A 184 3.35 5.04 -7.53
N GLU A 185 3.54 6.35 -7.58
CA GLU A 185 4.73 6.99 -8.14
C GLU A 185 6.00 6.66 -7.35
N LYS A 186 5.88 6.45 -6.03
CA LYS A 186 7.01 6.18 -5.14
C LYS A 186 7.56 4.77 -5.32
N ARG A 187 6.67 3.80 -5.53
CA ARG A 187 7.01 2.36 -5.66
C ARG A 187 6.99 1.86 -7.09
N GLU A 188 6.64 2.74 -8.03
CA GLU A 188 6.67 2.53 -9.46
C GLU A 188 5.81 1.39 -10.00
N TYR A 189 4.71 1.09 -9.31
CA TYR A 189 3.76 0.07 -9.73
C TYR A 189 2.32 0.56 -9.56
N GLY A 190 1.40 -0.06 -10.28
CA GLY A 190 0.00 0.29 -10.24
C GLY A 190 -0.92 -0.89 -10.47
N TYR A 191 -2.22 -0.59 -10.49
CA TYR A 191 -3.26 -1.55 -10.85
C TYR A 191 -4.22 -0.93 -11.84
N ILE A 192 -4.65 -1.74 -12.81
CA ILE A 192 -5.68 -1.38 -13.80
C ILE A 192 -6.90 -2.25 -13.59
N TYR A 193 -8.07 -1.63 -13.56
CA TYR A 193 -9.37 -2.28 -13.58
C TYR A 193 -10.00 -2.16 -14.97
N ASN A 194 -10.29 -3.31 -15.58
CA ASN A 194 -10.84 -3.39 -16.93
C ASN A 194 -12.34 -3.73 -16.96
N LEU A 195 -13.11 -3.38 -15.92
CA LEU A 195 -14.51 -3.76 -15.66
C LEU A 195 -14.74 -5.21 -15.21
N HIS A 196 -13.75 -6.08 -15.34
CA HIS A 196 -13.89 -7.49 -14.94
C HIS A 196 -12.91 -7.85 -13.82
N SER A 197 -11.64 -7.54 -14.02
CA SER A 197 -10.55 -7.88 -13.10
C SER A 197 -9.61 -6.72 -12.88
N ILE A 198 -8.89 -6.80 -11.76
CA ILE A 198 -7.82 -5.87 -11.41
C ILE A 198 -6.51 -6.57 -11.74
N LYS A 199 -5.68 -5.95 -12.57
CA LYS A 199 -4.37 -6.48 -12.96
C LYS A 199 -3.25 -5.55 -12.49
N PRO A 200 -2.15 -6.08 -11.95
CA PRO A 200 -0.97 -5.27 -11.67
C PRO A 200 -0.36 -4.78 -12.99
N VAL A 201 0.15 -3.56 -12.99
CA VAL A 201 0.80 -2.94 -14.15
C VAL A 201 2.02 -2.15 -13.68
N SER A 202 3.10 -2.26 -14.45
CA SER A 202 4.26 -1.38 -14.36
C SER A 202 4.35 -0.57 -15.65
N LEU A 203 4.68 0.71 -15.52
CA LEU A 203 4.84 1.59 -16.68
C LEU A 203 6.26 1.43 -17.23
N THR A 204 6.38 1.11 -18.52
CA THR A 204 7.68 1.01 -19.20
C THR A 204 8.34 2.39 -19.35
N ASP A 205 7.56 3.39 -19.76
CA ASP A 205 8.01 4.78 -19.97
C ASP A 205 7.28 5.75 -19.05
N LYS A 206 7.62 5.71 -17.76
CA LYS A 206 7.02 6.58 -16.71
C LYS A 206 7.11 8.07 -17.06
N ASN A 207 8.25 8.51 -17.58
CA ASN A 207 8.55 9.93 -17.82
C ASN A 207 7.73 10.53 -18.98
N ASP A 208 7.15 9.70 -19.84
CA ASP A 208 6.27 10.19 -20.91
C ASP A 208 4.83 10.36 -20.43
N LEU A 209 4.32 9.41 -19.62
CA LEU A 209 2.95 9.49 -19.11
C LEU A 209 2.82 10.45 -17.90
N ILE A 210 3.86 10.54 -17.06
CA ILE A 210 3.85 11.30 -15.82
C ILE A 210 4.95 12.36 -15.85
N ILE A 211 4.55 13.63 -15.82
CA ILE A 211 5.44 14.79 -15.76
C ILE A 211 5.13 15.56 -14.48
N ASN A 212 6.12 15.73 -13.59
CA ASN A 212 5.99 16.44 -12.32
C ASN A 212 4.81 15.93 -11.45
N SER A 213 4.69 14.62 -11.28
CA SER A 213 3.60 13.96 -10.54
C SER A 213 2.19 14.27 -11.09
N GLN A 214 2.10 14.67 -12.36
CA GLN A 214 0.84 14.91 -13.05
C GLN A 214 0.83 14.17 -14.39
N VAL A 215 -0.38 13.84 -14.85
CA VAL A 215 -0.55 13.20 -16.16
C VAL A 215 -0.13 14.17 -17.26
N ASN A 216 0.68 13.69 -18.20
CA ASN A 216 1.08 14.47 -19.36
C ASN A 216 -0.15 14.90 -20.18
N LYS A 217 -0.22 16.20 -20.48
CA LYS A 217 -1.35 16.84 -21.20
C LYS A 217 -1.64 16.21 -22.55
N ASN A 218 -0.63 15.62 -23.19
CA ASN A 218 -0.77 14.97 -24.50
C ASN A 218 -1.70 13.74 -24.45
N TYR A 219 -1.80 13.08 -23.30
CA TYR A 219 -2.62 11.89 -23.11
C TYR A 219 -4.01 12.19 -22.57
N LEU A 220 -4.26 13.42 -22.11
CA LEU A 220 -5.55 13.80 -21.54
C LEU A 220 -6.64 13.74 -22.61
N ALA A 221 -7.82 13.26 -22.21
CA ALA A 221 -8.99 13.33 -23.05
C ALA A 221 -9.32 14.80 -23.39
N ARG A 222 -9.89 15.05 -24.57
CA ARG A 222 -10.18 16.41 -25.05
C ARG A 222 -11.04 17.22 -24.08
N ASP A 223 -11.97 16.56 -23.40
CA ASP A 223 -12.92 17.19 -22.47
C ASP A 223 -12.36 17.37 -21.05
N GLU A 224 -11.21 16.77 -20.72
CA GLU A 224 -10.67 16.74 -19.35
C GLU A 224 -10.38 18.16 -18.82
N ALA A 225 -9.84 19.04 -19.66
CA ALA A 225 -9.58 20.43 -19.29
C ALA A 225 -10.88 21.19 -18.95
N LEU A 226 -11.98 20.88 -19.64
CA LEU A 226 -13.29 21.45 -19.36
C LEU A 226 -13.81 20.95 -18.00
N PHE A 227 -13.71 19.65 -17.73
CA PHE A 227 -14.10 19.07 -16.43
C PHE A 227 -13.32 19.67 -15.26
N GLN A 228 -12.01 19.83 -15.39
CA GLN A 228 -11.19 20.48 -14.37
C GLN A 228 -11.65 21.93 -14.13
N THR A 229 -11.96 22.68 -15.20
CA THR A 229 -12.46 24.05 -15.07
C THR A 229 -13.81 24.10 -14.35
N MET A 230 -14.74 23.19 -14.68
CA MET A 230 -16.03 23.07 -14.00
C MET A 230 -15.86 22.73 -12.52
N TRP A 231 -14.97 21.79 -12.19
CA TRP A 231 -14.66 21.42 -10.82
C TRP A 231 -14.12 22.61 -10.01
N LEU A 232 -13.19 23.38 -10.57
CA LEU A 232 -12.65 24.58 -9.92
C LEU A 232 -13.73 25.63 -9.67
N ARG A 233 -14.61 25.88 -10.67
CA ARG A 233 -15.75 26.80 -10.51
C ARG A 233 -16.69 26.35 -9.39
N TYR A 234 -16.98 25.05 -9.33
CA TYR A 234 -17.80 24.46 -8.27
C TYR A 234 -17.18 24.68 -6.89
N CYS A 235 -15.89 24.37 -6.71
CA CYS A 235 -15.18 24.58 -5.44
C CYS A 235 -15.18 26.05 -5.02
N ASN A 236 -14.93 26.96 -5.97
CA ASN A 236 -14.93 28.40 -5.69
C ASN A 236 -16.32 28.91 -5.30
N ALA A 237 -17.38 28.45 -5.98
CA ALA A 237 -18.75 28.87 -5.70
C ALA A 237 -19.25 28.40 -4.33
N LEU A 238 -18.82 27.21 -3.87
CA LEU A 238 -19.20 26.68 -2.56
C LEU A 238 -18.34 27.19 -1.40
N THR A 239 -17.19 27.78 -1.68
CA THR A 239 -16.27 28.22 -0.62
C THR A 239 -16.80 29.48 0.08
N ILE A 240 -17.09 29.35 1.37
CA ILE A 240 -17.44 30.49 2.25
C ILE A 240 -16.13 31.12 2.74
N LYS A 241 -15.82 32.33 2.25
CA LYS A 241 -14.53 33.01 2.51
C LYS A 241 -14.26 33.24 3.99
N GLU A 242 -15.29 33.55 4.75
CA GLU A 242 -15.23 33.83 6.19
C GLU A 242 -14.91 32.58 7.02
N ARG A 243 -15.09 31.38 6.45
CA ARG A 243 -14.81 30.09 7.12
C ARG A 243 -13.47 29.48 6.74
N ILE A 244 -12.65 30.18 5.95
CA ILE A 244 -11.34 29.68 5.54
C ILE A 244 -10.41 29.59 6.76
N ASN A 245 -9.97 28.36 7.08
CA ASN A 245 -9.02 28.10 8.16
C ASN A 245 -7.87 27.20 7.64
N PRO A 246 -6.75 27.79 7.20
CA PRO A 246 -5.63 27.04 6.62
C PRO A 246 -4.96 26.07 7.59
N LYS A 247 -5.04 26.31 8.91
CA LYS A 247 -4.50 25.41 9.93
C LYS A 247 -5.35 24.14 10.02
N LEU A 248 -6.67 24.30 10.10
CA LEU A 248 -7.60 23.18 10.12
C LEU A 248 -7.57 22.40 8.80
N GLN A 249 -7.50 23.09 7.67
CA GLN A 249 -7.36 22.46 6.36
C GLN A 249 -6.11 21.58 6.30
N ARG A 250 -4.93 22.08 6.70
CA ARG A 250 -3.70 21.26 6.74
C ARG A 250 -3.79 20.05 7.68
N GLN A 251 -4.57 20.15 8.77
CA GLN A 251 -4.79 19.04 9.70
C GLN A 251 -5.65 17.93 9.09
N GLN A 252 -6.73 18.30 8.40
CA GLN A 252 -7.67 17.34 7.78
C GLN A 252 -7.19 16.84 6.42
N MET A 253 -6.49 17.70 5.67
CA MET A 253 -6.01 17.51 4.32
C MET A 253 -4.50 17.80 4.28
N PRO A 254 -3.66 16.80 4.54
CA PRO A 254 -2.21 16.98 4.59
C PRO A 254 -1.65 17.58 3.31
N SER A 255 -0.76 18.57 3.45
CA SER A 255 -0.19 19.35 2.33
C SER A 255 0.49 18.50 1.26
N ARG A 256 1.07 17.35 1.66
CA ARG A 256 1.67 16.39 0.72
C ARG A 256 0.71 15.84 -0.34
N PHE A 257 -0.61 15.92 -0.18
CA PHE A 257 -1.55 15.53 -1.25
C PHE A 257 -1.91 16.68 -2.19
N TRP A 258 -1.62 17.94 -1.82
CA TRP A 258 -2.15 19.11 -2.52
C TRP A 258 -1.68 19.20 -3.98
N HIS A 259 -0.47 18.75 -4.28
CA HIS A 259 0.07 18.74 -5.65
C HIS A 259 -0.69 17.79 -6.61
N LEU A 260 -1.38 16.78 -6.06
CA LEU A 260 -2.21 15.83 -6.80
C LEU A 260 -3.67 16.31 -6.96
N LEU A 261 -4.05 17.40 -6.29
CA LEU A 261 -5.44 17.84 -6.18
C LEU A 261 -5.68 19.09 -7.02
N PRO A 262 -6.56 19.03 -8.04
CA PRO A 262 -6.81 20.18 -8.90
C PRO A 262 -7.34 21.38 -8.11
N GLU A 263 -8.21 21.15 -7.12
CA GLU A 263 -8.79 22.19 -6.26
C GLU A 263 -7.76 22.97 -5.43
N MET A 264 -6.58 22.41 -5.17
CA MET A 264 -5.55 23.09 -4.38
C MET A 264 -4.62 23.98 -5.21
N LYS A 265 -4.62 23.84 -6.54
CA LYS A 265 -3.74 24.62 -7.44
C LYS A 265 -4.04 26.12 -7.49
N LEU A 266 -5.20 26.56 -7.00
CA LEU A 266 -5.60 27.97 -6.93
C LEU A 266 -5.34 28.64 -5.57
N MET A 267 -5.02 27.86 -4.52
CA MET A 267 -4.80 28.39 -3.16
C MET A 267 -3.32 28.58 -2.80
N LEU A 268 -2.41 28.21 -3.70
CA LEU A 268 -0.96 28.44 -3.61
C LEU A 268 -0.58 29.53 -4.61
#